data_AF-A0A536CJQ1-F1
#
_entry.id   AF-A0A536CJQ1-F1
#
_cell.length_a   1.000
_cell.length_b   1.000
_cell.length_c   1.000
_cell.angle_alpha   90.00
_cell.angle_beta   90.00
_cell.angle_gamma   90.00
#
_symmetry.space_group_name_H-M   'P 1'
#
loop_
_entity.id
_entity.type
_entity.pdbx_description
1 polymer ?
#
loop_
_entity_poly.entity_id
_entity_poly.type
_entity_poly.pdbx_seq_one_letter_code
_entity_poly.pdbx_strand_id
1 'polypeptide(L)'
;MVTRRRGPLGWLQLLGPGLITGASDDDPSGIGTYSQVGSQFGYGFLWTALFTLPLMAAVQELCARIALHTGVGLGVALRRKFPRALVGFSIAALFVANTINAGADLGAIAAGASLLTRDVVPQLWLVVPAAMLILVLQV
;
A
#
# COMPACT_ATOMS: atom_id res chain seq x y z
N MET A 1 5.58 11.94 22.83
CA MET A 1 5.33 11.35 24.17
C MET A 1 3.95 10.71 24.13
N VAL A 2 3.86 9.42 23.79
CA VAL A 2 2.56 8.72 23.65
C VAL A 2 2.01 8.50 25.05
N THR A 3 0.96 9.22 25.40
CA THR A 3 0.24 9.04 26.66
C THR A 3 -0.29 7.62 26.75
N ARG A 4 0.26 6.85 27.68
CA ARG A 4 -0.07 5.45 27.95
C ARG A 4 -1.50 5.35 28.50
N ARG A 5 -2.52 5.39 27.62
CA ARG A 5 -3.90 5.09 28.02
C ARG A 5 -4.05 3.57 28.12
N ARG A 6 -4.04 3.06 29.34
CA ARG A 6 -4.27 1.65 29.67
C ARG A 6 -5.76 1.34 29.47
N GLY A 7 -6.08 0.59 28.42
CA GLY A 7 -7.43 0.11 28.10
C GLY A 7 -7.50 -0.47 26.68
N PRO A 8 -8.51 -1.29 26.33
CA PRO A 8 -8.62 -1.92 25.00
C PRO A 8 -8.60 -0.89 23.85
N LEU A 9 -9.21 0.28 24.05
CA LEU A 9 -9.17 1.41 23.11
C LEU A 9 -7.75 1.97 22.89
N GLY A 10 -6.90 1.98 23.91
CA GLY A 10 -5.50 2.41 23.79
C GLY A 10 -4.65 1.43 23.00
N TRP A 11 -4.93 0.14 23.11
CA TRP A 11 -4.30 -0.90 22.30
C TRP A 11 -4.70 -0.79 20.81
N LEU A 12 -5.98 -0.55 20.51
CA LEU A 12 -6.42 -0.30 19.13
C LEU A 12 -5.77 0.95 18.52
N GLN A 13 -5.62 2.03 19.29
CA GLN A 13 -4.93 3.23 18.81
C GLN A 13 -3.45 2.98 18.51
N LEU A 14 -2.79 2.07 19.26
CA LEU A 14 -1.40 1.68 18.99
C LEU A 14 -1.26 0.87 17.71
N LEU A 15 -2.26 0.05 17.38
CA LEU A 15 -2.32 -0.74 16.15
C LEU A 15 -2.65 0.12 14.92
N GLY A 16 -3.28 1.28 15.11
CA GLY A 16 -3.74 2.17 14.03
C GLY A 16 -2.74 2.36 12.87
N PRO A 17 -1.50 2.82 13.13
CA PRO A 17 -0.52 3.02 12.06
C PRO A 17 -0.15 1.74 11.31
N GLY A 18 -0.03 0.61 12.02
CA GLY A 18 0.28 -0.69 11.42
C GLY A 18 -0.89 -1.25 10.61
N LEU A 19 -2.11 -1.12 11.13
CA LEU A 19 -3.33 -1.52 10.42
C LEU A 19 -3.56 -0.69 9.15
N ILE A 20 -3.34 0.63 9.21
CA ILE A 20 -3.44 1.50 8.02
C ILE A 20 -2.39 1.11 6.99
N THR A 21 -1.16 0.84 7.43
CA THR A 21 -0.08 0.44 6.51
C THR A 21 -0.36 -0.92 5.88
N GLY A 22 -0.82 -1.90 6.66
CA GLY A 22 -1.21 -3.21 6.13
C GLY A 22 -2.41 -3.13 5.18
N ALA A 23 -3.45 -2.39 5.54
CA ALA A 23 -4.60 -2.17 4.67
C ALA A 23 -4.24 -1.42 3.38
N SER A 24 -3.18 -0.60 3.39
CA SER A 24 -2.66 0.07 2.20
C SER A 24 -1.80 -0.84 1.31
N ASP A 25 -1.27 -1.95 1.85
CA ASP A 25 -0.44 -2.91 1.10
C ASP A 25 -1.32 -3.95 0.36
N ASP A 26 -2.54 -4.19 0.84
CA ASP A 26 -3.57 -5.00 0.17
C ASP A 26 -4.36 -4.18 -0.86
N ASP A 27 -3.68 -3.70 -1.89
CA ASP A 27 -4.27 -2.90 -2.96
C ASP A 27 -4.97 -3.76 -4.04
N PRO A 28 -5.91 -3.18 -4.81
CA PRO A 28 -6.58 -3.88 -5.91
C PRO A 28 -5.60 -4.47 -6.93
N SER A 29 -4.49 -3.78 -7.21
CA SER A 29 -3.46 -4.26 -8.14
C SER A 29 -2.77 -5.54 -7.64
N GLY A 30 -2.45 -5.62 -6.33
CA GLY A 30 -1.91 -6.81 -5.68
C GLY A 30 -2.90 -7.97 -5.73
N ILE A 31 -4.17 -7.73 -5.34
CA ILE A 31 -5.23 -8.75 -5.41
C ILE A 31 -5.41 -9.28 -6.83
N GLY A 32 -5.39 -8.39 -7.83
CA GLY A 32 -5.49 -8.77 -9.24
C GLY A 32 -4.33 -9.66 -9.69
N THR A 33 -3.10 -9.28 -9.32
CA THR A 33 -1.89 -10.04 -9.64
C THR A 33 -1.90 -11.42 -9.00
N TYR A 34 -2.19 -11.52 -7.70
CA TYR A 34 -2.24 -12.80 -6.99
C TYR A 34 -3.38 -13.68 -7.49
N SER A 35 -4.53 -13.10 -7.87
CA SER A 35 -5.64 -13.85 -8.47
C SER A 35 -5.26 -14.41 -9.85
N GLN A 36 -4.59 -13.62 -10.69
CA GLN A 36 -4.15 -14.06 -12.00
C GLN A 36 -3.11 -15.17 -11.89
N VAL A 37 -2.09 -14.99 -11.05
CA VAL A 37 -1.06 -16.00 -10.79
C VAL A 37 -1.67 -17.25 -10.17
N GLY A 38 -2.57 -17.09 -9.20
CA GLY A 38 -3.28 -18.21 -8.56
C GLY A 38 -4.14 -19.01 -9.54
N SER A 39 -4.79 -18.34 -10.51
CA SER A 39 -5.57 -19.03 -11.54
C SER A 39 -4.73 -19.89 -12.48
N GLN A 40 -3.49 -19.47 -12.75
CA GLN A 40 -2.57 -20.15 -13.67
C GLN A 40 -1.74 -21.24 -12.98
N PHE A 41 -1.27 -20.97 -11.77
CA PHE A 41 -0.28 -21.81 -11.06
C PHE A 41 -0.85 -22.51 -9.83
N GLY A 42 -2.15 -22.31 -9.53
CA GLY A 42 -2.79 -22.84 -8.34
C GLY A 42 -2.03 -22.43 -7.08
N TYR A 43 -1.75 -23.40 -6.21
CA TYR A 43 -1.04 -23.16 -4.96
C TYR A 43 0.50 -23.21 -5.08
N GLY A 44 1.05 -23.32 -6.30
CA GLY A 44 2.48 -23.53 -6.54
C GLY A 44 3.41 -22.44 -5.99
N PHE A 45 2.89 -21.22 -5.77
CA PHE A 45 3.64 -20.09 -5.22
C PHE A 45 3.37 -19.79 -3.74
N LEU A 46 2.48 -20.52 -3.05
CA LEU A 46 2.16 -20.21 -1.65
C LEU A 46 3.37 -20.32 -0.71
N TRP A 47 4.34 -21.18 -1.03
CA TRP A 47 5.55 -21.32 -0.23
C TRP A 47 6.35 -20.00 -0.14
N THR A 48 6.20 -19.09 -1.11
CA THR A 48 6.87 -17.78 -1.07
C THR A 48 6.35 -16.90 0.06
N ALA A 49 5.10 -17.10 0.52
CA ALA A 49 4.51 -16.40 1.66
C ALA A 49 5.34 -16.60 2.94
N LEU A 50 5.95 -17.78 3.12
CA LEU A 50 6.79 -18.09 4.28
C LEU A 50 8.01 -17.17 4.38
N PHE A 51 8.50 -16.66 3.25
CA PHE A 51 9.66 -15.77 3.19
C PHE A 51 9.27 -14.30 3.05
N THR A 52 8.23 -14.01 2.27
CA THR A 52 7.80 -12.64 1.99
C THR A 52 7.10 -11.99 3.18
N LEU A 53 6.28 -12.73 3.94
CA LEU A 53 5.63 -12.22 5.15
C LEU A 53 6.61 -11.75 6.23
N PRO A 54 7.61 -12.56 6.69
CA PRO A 54 8.56 -12.09 7.69
C PRO A 54 9.45 -10.97 7.16
N LEU A 55 9.79 -10.97 5.87
CA LEU A 55 10.55 -9.90 5.25
C LEU A 55 9.78 -8.57 5.29
N MET A 56 8.51 -8.58 4.89
CA MET A 56 7.65 -7.40 4.94
C MET A 56 7.48 -6.89 6.38
N ALA A 57 7.23 -7.80 7.33
CA ALA A 57 7.12 -7.44 8.74
C ALA A 57 8.40 -6.78 9.27
N ALA A 58 9.59 -7.28 8.91
CA ALA A 58 10.87 -6.70 9.29
C ALA A 58 11.07 -5.30 8.66
N VAL A 59 10.70 -5.10 7.40
CA VAL A 59 10.77 -3.79 6.74
C VAL A 59 9.84 -2.79 7.44
N GLN A 60 8.59 -3.16 7.71
CA GLN A 60 7.64 -2.29 8.40
C GLN A 60 8.10 -1.97 9.83
N GLU A 61 8.65 -2.94 10.55
CA GLU A 61 9.23 -2.74 11.89
C GLU A 61 10.37 -1.73 11.85
N LEU A 62 11.30 -1.85 10.89
CA LEU A 62 12.41 -0.92 10.73
C LEU A 62 11.92 0.50 10.42
N CYS A 63 10.95 0.65 9.52
CA CYS A 63 10.33 1.93 9.22
C CYS A 63 9.67 2.56 10.47
N ALA A 64 8.93 1.76 11.24
CA ALA A 64 8.31 2.20 12.48
C ALA A 64 9.34 2.64 13.53
N ARG A 65 10.42 1.86 13.71
CA ARG A 65 11.52 2.20 14.62
C ARG A 65 12.20 3.51 14.23
N ILE A 66 12.48 3.72 12.94
CA ILE A 66 13.06 4.96 12.44
C ILE A 66 12.12 6.15 12.72
N ALA A 67 10.83 6.02 12.43
CA ALA A 67 9.86 7.07 12.68
C ALA A 67 9.73 7.40 14.17
N LEU A 68 9.71 6.39 15.04
CA LEU A 68 9.65 6.57 16.50
C LEU A 68 10.90 7.25 17.07
N HIS A 69 12.08 6.90 16.57
CA HIS A 69 13.33 7.50 17.03
C HIS A 69 13.58 8.91 16.48
N THR A 70 13.21 9.17 15.23
CA THR A 70 13.50 10.45 14.57
C THR A 70 12.38 11.49 14.73
N GLY A 71 11.17 11.03 15.06
CA GLY A 71 9.96 11.86 15.15
C GLY A 71 9.48 12.43 13.81
N VAL A 72 10.04 11.95 12.69
CA VAL A 72 9.75 12.44 11.34
C VAL A 72 9.59 11.29 10.36
N GLY A 73 8.92 11.53 9.23
CA GLY A 73 8.77 10.52 8.17
C GLY A 73 10.10 10.12 7.52
N LEU A 74 10.11 8.94 6.90
CA LEU A 74 11.31 8.32 6.32
C LEU A 74 12.04 9.25 5.33
N GLY A 75 11.30 9.98 4.47
CA GLY A 75 11.90 10.92 3.52
C GLY A 75 12.66 12.06 4.20
N VAL A 76 12.13 12.61 5.31
CA VAL A 76 12.80 13.66 6.09
C VAL A 76 14.01 13.09 6.84
N ALA A 77 13.87 11.88 7.40
CA ALA A 77 14.98 11.18 8.04
C ALA A 77 16.14 10.91 7.05
N LEU A 78 15.83 10.49 5.82
CA LEU A 78 16.82 10.29 4.75
C LEU A 78 17.50 11.59 4.34
N ARG A 79 16.74 12.69 4.17
CA ARG A 79 17.31 14.02 3.84
C ARG A 79 18.31 14.54 4.87
N ARG A 80 18.21 14.11 6.14
CA ARG A 80 19.15 14.51 7.20
C ARG A 80 20.49 13.78 7.12
N LYS A 81 20.55 12.59 6.50
CA LYS A 81 21.73 11.71 6.52
C LYS A 81 22.38 11.50 5.15
N PHE A 82 21.64 11.67 4.06
CA PHE A 82 22.09 11.38 2.69
C PHE A 82 22.16 12.64 1.81
N PRO A 83 22.98 12.61 0.74
CA PRO A 83 23.06 13.71 -0.21
C PRO A 83 21.70 13.95 -0.90
N ARG A 84 21.40 15.23 -1.18
CA ARG A 84 20.10 15.65 -1.74
C ARG A 84 19.77 14.96 -3.06
N ALA A 85 20.77 14.66 -3.89
CA ALA A 85 20.59 13.98 -5.16
C ALA A 85 20.04 12.55 -4.99
N LEU A 86 20.59 11.77 -4.05
CA LEU A 86 20.13 10.41 -3.79
C LEU A 86 18.69 10.40 -3.26
N VAL A 87 18.39 11.27 -2.29
CA VAL A 87 17.04 11.35 -1.72
C VAL A 87 16.04 11.89 -2.74
N GLY A 88 16.44 12.86 -3.56
CA GLY A 88 15.63 13.36 -4.67
C GLY A 88 15.30 12.26 -5.69
N PHE A 89 16.29 11.45 -6.05
CA PHE A 89 16.09 10.28 -6.91
C PHE A 89 15.13 9.26 -6.29
N SER A 90 15.31 8.92 -5.01
CA SER A 90 14.40 8.00 -4.31
C SER A 90 12.96 8.53 -4.26
N ILE A 91 12.76 9.82 -4.02
CA ILE A 91 11.43 10.44 -4.01
C ILE A 91 10.82 10.41 -5.42
N ALA A 92 11.60 10.72 -6.46
CA ALA A 92 11.14 10.66 -7.84
C ALA A 92 10.76 9.23 -8.25
N ALA A 93 11.58 8.24 -7.89
CA ALA A 93 11.29 6.84 -8.13
C ALA A 93 10.02 6.39 -7.40
N LEU A 94 9.85 6.78 -6.13
CA LEU A 94 8.64 6.52 -5.35
C LEU A 94 7.40 7.15 -5.99
N PHE A 95 7.51 8.40 -6.47
CA PHE A 95 6.42 9.08 -7.14
C PHE A 95 5.99 8.34 -8.42
N VAL A 96 6.95 7.94 -9.25
CA VAL A 96 6.68 7.16 -10.47
C VAL A 96 6.06 5.80 -10.13
N ALA A 97 6.63 5.07 -9.16
CA ALA A 97 6.12 3.78 -8.72
C ALA A 97 4.68 3.88 -8.23
N ASN A 98 4.37 4.84 -7.35
CA ASN A 98 3.01 5.04 -6.84
C ASN A 98 2.04 5.48 -7.94
N THR A 99 2.49 6.26 -8.93
CA THR A 99 1.66 6.66 -10.07
C THR A 99 1.28 5.46 -10.93
N ILE A 100 2.24 4.55 -11.19
CA ILE A 100 1.99 3.30 -11.90
C ILE A 100 1.03 2.42 -11.08
N ASN A 101 1.24 2.33 -9.77
CA ASN A 101 0.40 1.55 -8.86
C ASN A 101 -1.06 2.02 -8.89
N ALA A 102 -1.29 3.32 -8.77
CA ALA A 102 -2.62 3.91 -8.88
C ALA A 102 -3.29 3.61 -10.24
N GLY A 103 -2.51 3.63 -11.34
CA GLY A 103 -3.00 3.22 -12.66
C GLY A 103 -3.43 1.75 -12.71
N ALA A 104 -2.65 0.85 -12.10
CA ALA A 104 -2.97 -0.56 -12.00
C ALA A 104 -4.20 -0.82 -11.13
N ASP A 105 -4.34 -0.11 -10.00
CA ASP A 105 -5.49 -0.20 -9.11
C ASP A 105 -6.79 0.16 -9.83
N LEU A 106 -6.78 1.24 -10.62
CA LEU A 106 -7.93 1.62 -11.44
C LEU A 106 -8.32 0.53 -12.44
N GLY A 107 -7.33 -0.10 -13.06
CA GLY A 107 -7.55 -1.24 -13.97
C GLY A 107 -8.17 -2.44 -13.24
N ALA A 108 -7.63 -2.80 -12.08
CA ALA A 108 -8.10 -3.92 -11.28
C ALA A 108 -9.51 -3.69 -10.70
N ILE A 109 -9.81 -2.49 -10.18
CA ILE A 109 -11.16 -2.11 -9.72
C ILE A 109 -12.16 -2.23 -10.86
N ALA A 110 -11.80 -1.76 -12.05
CA ALA A 110 -12.70 -1.78 -13.20
C ALA A 110 -12.98 -3.21 -13.70
N ALA A 111 -11.96 -4.08 -13.70
CA ALA A 111 -12.13 -5.50 -14.00
C ALA A 111 -12.98 -6.22 -12.95
N GLY A 112 -12.79 -5.92 -11.66
CA GLY A 112 -13.64 -6.47 -10.59
C GLY A 112 -15.10 -6.01 -10.72
N ALA A 113 -15.31 -4.73 -11.05
CA ALA A 113 -16.63 -4.16 -11.20
C ALA A 113 -17.36 -4.62 -12.47
N SER A 114 -16.65 -4.91 -13.57
CA SER A 114 -17.27 -5.52 -14.77
C SER A 114 -17.79 -6.93 -14.46
N LEU A 115 -17.05 -7.73 -13.68
CA LEU A 115 -17.49 -9.04 -13.20
C LEU A 115 -18.75 -8.95 -12.34
N LEU A 116 -18.80 -8.00 -11.39
CA LEU A 116 -19.97 -7.75 -10.54
C LEU A 116 -21.21 -7.34 -11.33
N THR A 117 -21.02 -6.57 -12.40
CA THR A 117 -22.11 -6.06 -13.24
C THR A 117 -22.48 -6.99 -14.40
N ARG A 118 -21.84 -8.17 -14.53
CA ARG A 118 -21.96 -9.09 -15.70
C ARG A 118 -21.78 -8.36 -17.03
N ASP A 119 -20.78 -7.48 -17.10
CA ASP A 119 -20.44 -6.69 -18.30
C ASP A 119 -21.57 -5.77 -18.81
N VAL A 120 -22.59 -5.49 -17.98
CA VAL A 120 -23.68 -4.56 -18.33
C VAL A 120 -23.19 -3.10 -18.33
N VAL A 121 -22.18 -2.78 -17.52
CA VAL A 121 -21.62 -1.42 -17.41
C VAL A 121 -20.24 -1.36 -18.07
N PRO A 122 -19.99 -0.42 -19.00
CA PRO A 122 -18.69 -0.27 -19.64
C PRO A 122 -17.58 0.04 -18.64
N GLN A 123 -16.41 -0.58 -18.82
CA GLN A 123 -15.24 -0.42 -17.94
C GLN A 123 -14.85 1.05 -17.70
N LEU A 124 -14.99 1.92 -18.72
CA LEU A 124 -14.73 3.37 -18.58
C LEU A 124 -15.65 4.06 -17.55
N TRP A 125 -16.91 3.63 -17.43
CA TRP A 125 -17.88 4.22 -16.50
C TRP A 125 -17.66 3.81 -15.04
N LEU A 126 -16.79 2.82 -14.80
CA LEU A 126 -16.38 2.35 -13.48
C LEU A 126 -15.01 2.95 -13.08
N VAL A 127 -14.09 3.11 -14.05
CA VAL A 127 -12.78 3.74 -13.84
C VAL A 127 -12.91 5.21 -13.48
N VAL A 128 -13.73 5.97 -14.21
CA VAL A 128 -13.80 7.44 -14.06
C VAL A 128 -14.28 7.87 -12.67
N PRO A 129 -15.36 7.30 -12.09
CA PRO A 129 -15.77 7.64 -10.72
C PRO A 129 -14.75 7.20 -9.66
N ALA A 130 -14.12 6.04 -9.83
CA ALA A 130 -13.09 5.55 -8.91
C ALA A 130 -11.84 6.44 -8.94
N ALA A 131 -11.39 6.85 -10.13
CA ALA A 131 -10.28 7.78 -10.31
C ALA A 131 -10.59 9.16 -9.72
N MET A 132 -11.79 9.68 -9.96
CA MET A 132 -12.24 10.94 -9.37
C MET A 132 -12.32 10.87 -7.85
N LEU A 133 -12.81 9.77 -7.29
CA LEU A 133 -12.86 9.54 -5.84
C LEU A 133 -11.46 9.50 -5.25
N ILE A 134 -10.54 8.74 -5.86
CA ILE A 134 -9.14 8.63 -5.42
C ILE A 134 -8.46 10.00 -5.46
N LEU A 135 -8.61 10.75 -6.56
CA LEU A 135 -8.05 12.10 -6.71
C LEU A 135 -8.63 13.10 -5.69
N VAL A 136 -9.92 13.01 -5.38
CA VAL A 136 -10.56 13.86 -4.37
C VAL A 136 -10.09 13.50 -2.96
N LEU A 137 -9.85 12.21 -2.68
CA LEU A 137 -9.35 11.73 -1.40
C LEU A 137 -7.81 11.89 -1.25
N GLN A 138 -7.09 12.26 -2.33
CA GLN A 138 -5.64 12.45 -2.32
C GLN A 138 -5.17 13.79 -1.73
N VAL A 139 -6.09 14.57 -1.14
CA VAL A 139 -5.85 15.87 -0.47
C VAL A 139 -5.94 15.72 1.04
#